data_AF-A0A839X0A5-F1
#
_entry.id   AF-A0A839X0A5-F1
#
_cell.length_a   1.000
_cell.length_b   1.000
_cell.length_c   1.000
_cell.angle_alpha   90.00
_cell.angle_beta   90.00
_cell.angle_gamma   90.00
#
_symmetry.space_group_name_H-M   'P 1'
#
loop_
_entity.id
_entity.type
_entity.pdbx_description
1 polymer ?
#
loop_
_entity_poly.entity_id
_entity_poly.type
_entity_poly.pdbx_seq_one_letter_code
_entity_poly.pdbx_strand_id
1 'polypeptide(L)'
;MSADESIRAATRALQAGEIKLCLSLLDAVLGERNGSHEAAAHFMKGLAFEYGGDDVEVDLSKAARHYRHVVHLVGDEDSAPLLYLARVLLKMGGVPNGASALKAISAASEIKWSPEVDLAFAEYHESVNKDYHAAVGSYLRAALRGRFSGFFGASRVMRVQGHVVRAAFIDVVRVMLGPFIFLLIGRNARRSFWS
;
A
#
# COMPACT_ATOMS: atom_id res chain seq x y z
N MET A 1 0.50 -21.82 21.77
CA MET A 1 1.20 -20.88 20.89
C MET A 1 0.86 -19.49 21.39
N SER A 2 1.85 -18.64 21.68
CA SER A 2 1.55 -17.27 22.14
C SER A 2 1.01 -16.40 21.00
N ALA A 3 0.32 -15.30 21.30
CA ALA A 3 -0.15 -14.35 20.28
C ALA A 3 0.98 -13.88 19.34
N ASP A 4 2.17 -13.63 19.89
CA ASP A 4 3.37 -13.27 19.12
C ASP A 4 3.81 -14.36 18.14
N GLU A 5 3.80 -15.62 18.57
CA GLU A 5 4.12 -16.76 17.70
C GLU A 5 3.09 -16.89 16.59
N SER A 6 1.81 -16.71 16.90
CA SER A 6 0.71 -16.74 15.94
C SER A 6 0.82 -15.62 14.90
N ILE A 7 1.15 -14.39 15.29
CA ILE A 7 1.39 -13.28 14.36
C ILE A 7 2.59 -13.54 13.45
N ARG A 8 3.69 -14.08 13.99
CA ARG A 8 4.86 -14.43 13.17
C ARG A 8 4.53 -15.55 12.18
N ALA A 9 3.79 -16.57 12.62
CA ALA A 9 3.35 -17.65 11.76
C ALA A 9 2.40 -17.16 10.65
N ALA A 10 1.44 -16.29 11.00
CA ALA A 10 0.53 -15.67 10.03
C ALA A 10 1.27 -14.81 9.00
N THR A 11 2.29 -14.05 9.43
CA THR A 11 3.15 -13.27 8.51
C THR A 11 3.85 -14.19 7.50
N ARG A 12 4.41 -15.32 7.95
CA ARG A 12 5.07 -16.29 7.05
C ARG A 12 4.07 -16.92 6.09
N ALA A 13 2.89 -17.31 6.58
CA ALA A 13 1.82 -17.86 5.74
C ALA A 13 1.38 -16.86 4.67
N LEU A 14 1.22 -15.57 5.03
CA LEU A 14 0.91 -14.50 4.09
C LEU A 14 1.99 -14.34 3.01
N GLN A 15 3.27 -14.37 3.40
CA GLN A 15 4.40 -14.29 2.48
C GLN A 15 4.51 -15.50 1.55
N ALA A 16 4.10 -16.69 2.02
CA ALA A 16 4.08 -17.92 1.24
C ALA A 16 2.84 -18.04 0.34
N GLY A 17 1.86 -17.14 0.44
CA GLY A 17 0.59 -17.21 -0.29
C GLY A 17 -0.44 -18.17 0.33
N GLU A 18 -0.17 -18.71 1.52
CA GLU A 18 -1.06 -19.63 2.25
C GLU A 18 -2.17 -18.84 2.99
N ILE A 19 -3.03 -18.17 2.23
CA ILE A 19 -3.99 -17.19 2.78
C ILE A 19 -4.99 -17.80 3.75
N LYS A 20 -5.47 -19.01 3.49
CA LYS A 20 -6.40 -19.71 4.38
C LYS A 20 -5.77 -19.99 5.75
N LEU A 21 -4.52 -20.44 5.77
CA LEU A 21 -3.78 -20.66 7.01
C LEU A 21 -3.55 -19.33 7.74
N CYS A 22 -3.10 -18.30 7.01
CA CYS A 22 -2.93 -16.95 7.55
C CYS A 22 -4.19 -16.45 8.26
N LEU A 23 -5.35 -16.52 7.60
CA LEU A 23 -6.63 -16.10 8.19
C LEU A 23 -6.98 -16.89 9.45
N SER A 24 -6.81 -18.21 9.43
CA SER A 24 -7.10 -19.06 10.60
C SER A 24 -6.23 -18.73 11.82
N LEU A 25 -4.94 -18.41 11.60
CA LEU A 25 -4.02 -17.99 12.65
C LEU A 25 -4.42 -16.61 13.19
N LEU A 26 -4.87 -15.70 12.32
CA LEU A 26 -5.32 -14.37 12.72
C LEU A 26 -6.65 -14.41 13.49
N ASP A 27 -7.56 -15.32 13.16
CA ASP A 27 -8.77 -15.57 13.93
C ASP A 27 -8.44 -16.00 15.37
N ALA A 28 -7.45 -16.88 15.54
CA ALA A 28 -6.99 -17.30 16.85
C ALA A 28 -6.43 -16.12 17.67
N VAL A 29 -5.62 -15.26 17.04
CA VAL A 29 -5.07 -14.05 17.70
C VAL A 29 -6.19 -13.10 18.15
N LEU A 30 -7.20 -12.87 17.31
CA LEU A 30 -8.32 -11.99 17.65
C LEU A 30 -9.29 -12.59 18.68
N GLY A 31 -9.28 -13.93 18.85
CA GLY A 31 -10.05 -14.62 19.89
C GLY A 31 -9.44 -14.51 21.28
N GLU A 32 -8.15 -14.19 21.39
CA GLU A 32 -7.48 -13.94 22.66
C GLU A 32 -7.86 -12.55 23.18
N ARG A 33 -8.24 -12.44 24.47
CA ARG A 33 -8.68 -11.17 25.10
C ARG A 33 -7.58 -10.10 25.25
N ASN A 34 -6.45 -10.26 24.56
CA ASN A 34 -5.31 -9.37 24.67
C ASN A 34 -5.22 -8.49 23.41
N GLY A 35 -5.71 -7.26 23.51
CA GLY A 35 -5.85 -6.32 22.38
C GLY A 35 -4.54 -5.81 21.78
N SER A 36 -3.37 -6.18 22.32
CA SER A 36 -2.07 -5.65 21.87
C SER A 36 -1.75 -5.94 20.41
N HIS A 37 -2.29 -7.02 19.84
CA HIS A 37 -2.07 -7.41 18.44
C HIS A 37 -3.28 -7.19 17.54
N GLU A 38 -4.35 -6.58 18.05
CA GLU A 38 -5.62 -6.44 17.34
C GLU A 38 -5.45 -5.64 16.03
N ALA A 39 -4.78 -4.49 16.11
CA ALA A 39 -4.50 -3.65 14.95
C ALA A 39 -3.66 -4.38 13.89
N ALA A 40 -2.59 -5.07 14.31
CA ALA A 40 -1.74 -5.83 13.41
C ALA A 40 -2.50 -7.01 12.74
N ALA A 41 -3.31 -7.74 13.52
CA ALA A 41 -4.11 -8.84 13.01
C ALA A 41 -5.13 -8.37 11.97
N HIS A 42 -5.86 -7.28 12.25
CA HIS A 42 -6.78 -6.70 11.28
C HIS A 42 -6.06 -6.16 10.04
N PHE A 43 -4.89 -5.55 10.20
CA PHE A 43 -4.11 -5.07 9.07
C PHE A 43 -3.71 -6.22 8.13
N MET A 44 -3.23 -7.33 8.68
CA MET A 44 -2.87 -8.52 7.89
C MET A 44 -4.08 -9.20 7.26
N LYS A 45 -5.24 -9.23 7.94
CA LYS A 45 -6.50 -9.66 7.31
C LYS A 45 -6.89 -8.78 6.13
N GLY A 46 -6.69 -7.46 6.26
CA GLY A 46 -6.88 -6.51 5.17
C GLY A 46 -6.06 -6.90 3.93
N LEU A 47 -4.77 -7.20 4.14
CA LEU A 47 -3.87 -7.66 3.06
C LEU A 47 -4.33 -9.00 2.46
N ALA A 48 -4.65 -9.97 3.31
CA ALA A 48 -5.10 -11.29 2.90
C ALA A 48 -6.32 -11.22 1.97
N PHE A 49 -7.33 -10.42 2.32
CA PHE A 49 -8.50 -10.24 1.46
C PHE A 49 -8.25 -9.33 0.25
N GLU A 50 -7.30 -8.41 0.32
CA GLU A 50 -6.96 -7.54 -0.82
C GLU A 50 -6.24 -8.31 -1.94
N TYR A 51 -5.35 -9.24 -1.57
CA TYR A 51 -4.55 -10.00 -2.54
C TYR A 51 -5.13 -11.37 -2.87
N GLY A 52 -5.88 -12.00 -1.96
CA GLY A 52 -6.36 -13.35 -2.14
C GLY A 52 -5.23 -14.38 -2.25
N GLY A 53 -5.60 -15.63 -2.52
CA GLY A 53 -4.70 -16.76 -2.75
C GLY A 53 -5.46 -17.93 -3.39
N ASP A 54 -4.79 -19.07 -3.58
CA ASP A 54 -5.35 -20.21 -4.32
C ASP A 54 -6.73 -20.67 -3.78
N ASP A 55 -6.92 -20.60 -2.46
CA ASP A 55 -8.15 -21.01 -1.76
C ASP A 55 -9.01 -19.85 -1.24
N VAL A 56 -8.63 -18.60 -1.50
CA VAL A 56 -9.31 -17.42 -0.96
C VAL A 56 -9.41 -16.34 -2.03
N GLU A 57 -10.62 -16.05 -2.48
CA GLU A 57 -10.87 -15.00 -3.46
C GLU A 57 -10.56 -13.60 -2.90
N VAL A 58 -10.19 -12.70 -3.81
CA VAL A 58 -10.04 -11.28 -3.52
C VAL A 58 -11.39 -10.69 -3.09
N ASP A 59 -11.44 -10.09 -1.90
CA ASP A 59 -12.63 -9.43 -1.35
C ASP A 59 -12.25 -8.03 -0.82
N LEU A 60 -12.31 -7.05 -1.73
CA LEU A 60 -11.95 -5.67 -1.43
C LEU A 60 -12.85 -5.03 -0.37
N SER A 61 -14.12 -5.46 -0.27
CA SER A 61 -15.05 -4.95 0.73
C SER A 61 -14.66 -5.40 2.14
N LYS A 62 -14.28 -6.67 2.30
CA LYS A 62 -13.72 -7.19 3.56
C LYS A 62 -12.38 -6.53 3.89
N ALA A 63 -11.51 -6.35 2.90
CA ALA A 63 -10.24 -5.66 3.09
C ALA A 63 -10.44 -4.23 3.63
N ALA A 64 -11.31 -3.45 2.97
CA ALA A 64 -11.64 -2.08 3.39
C ALA A 64 -12.22 -2.03 4.81
N ARG A 65 -13.09 -2.99 5.18
CA ARG A 65 -13.64 -3.07 6.54
C ARG A 65 -12.54 -3.27 7.58
N HIS A 66 -11.59 -4.16 7.31
CA HIS A 66 -10.46 -4.38 8.22
C HIS A 66 -9.55 -3.16 8.31
N TYR A 67 -9.22 -2.49 7.20
CA TYR A 67 -8.43 -1.26 7.27
C TYR A 67 -9.13 -0.13 8.02
N ARG A 68 -10.46 0.03 7.88
CA ARG A 68 -11.23 0.98 8.70
C ARG A 68 -11.11 0.67 10.20
N HIS A 69 -11.14 -0.60 10.56
CA HIS A 69 -10.96 -1.01 11.95
C HIS A 69 -9.55 -0.66 12.46
N VAL A 70 -8.51 -0.89 11.66
CA VAL A 70 -7.14 -0.48 12.02
C VAL A 70 -7.03 1.04 12.17
N VAL A 71 -7.61 1.82 11.25
CA VAL A 71 -7.65 3.29 11.37
C VAL A 71 -8.30 3.73 12.67
N HIS A 72 -9.38 3.07 13.11
CA HIS A 72 -10.03 3.36 14.37
C HIS A 72 -9.15 3.04 15.60
N LEU A 73 -8.41 1.94 15.56
CA LEU A 73 -7.54 1.51 16.66
C LEU A 73 -6.28 2.36 16.80
N VAL A 74 -5.67 2.76 15.67
CA VAL A 74 -4.39 3.49 15.66
C VAL A 74 -4.59 5.01 15.73
N GLY A 75 -5.72 5.52 15.23
CA GLY A 75 -5.99 6.95 15.19
C GLY A 75 -4.95 7.73 14.37
N ASP A 76 -4.52 8.86 14.90
CA ASP A 76 -3.63 9.81 14.21
C ASP A 76 -2.13 9.50 14.39
N GLU A 77 -1.79 8.37 15.03
CA GLU A 77 -0.39 7.97 15.28
C GLU A 77 0.33 7.48 14.01
N ASP A 78 -0.40 6.86 13.08
CA ASP A 78 0.15 6.33 11.83
C ASP A 78 -0.78 6.58 10.63
N SER A 79 -0.22 7.23 9.61
CA SER A 79 -0.89 7.47 8.32
C SER A 79 -1.02 6.22 7.44
N ALA A 80 -0.27 5.15 7.70
CA ALA A 80 -0.22 3.99 6.80
C ALA A 80 -1.58 3.30 6.63
N PRO A 81 -2.35 2.97 7.69
CA PRO A 81 -3.68 2.35 7.53
C PRO A 81 -4.64 3.16 6.66
N LEU A 82 -4.59 4.50 6.72
CA LEU A 82 -5.38 5.39 5.87
C LEU A 82 -5.00 5.25 4.39
N LEU A 83 -3.71 5.12 4.08
CA LEU A 83 -3.23 4.94 2.71
C LEU A 83 -3.60 3.56 2.14
N TYR A 84 -3.56 2.50 2.96
CA TYR A 84 -4.05 1.17 2.55
C TYR A 84 -5.56 1.16 2.32
N LEU A 85 -6.32 1.83 3.19
CA LEU A 85 -7.76 2.03 3.00
C LEU A 85 -8.05 2.78 1.70
N ALA A 86 -7.35 3.89 1.45
CA ALA A 86 -7.50 4.66 0.22
C ALA A 86 -7.23 3.81 -1.02
N ARG A 87 -6.14 3.03 -1.04
CA ARG A 87 -5.79 2.14 -2.15
C ARG A 87 -6.90 1.14 -2.45
N VAL A 88 -7.42 0.46 -1.44
CA VAL A 88 -8.52 -0.51 -1.64
C VAL A 88 -9.77 0.18 -2.16
N LEU A 89 -10.11 1.36 -1.64
CA LEU A 89 -11.26 2.14 -2.11
C LEU A 89 -11.10 2.56 -3.58
N LEU A 90 -9.90 2.95 -4.01
CA LEU A 90 -9.61 3.23 -5.42
C LEU A 90 -9.74 1.97 -6.29
N LYS A 91 -9.26 0.81 -5.82
CA LYS A 91 -9.41 -0.49 -6.52
C LYS A 91 -10.87 -0.91 -6.68
N MET A 92 -11.71 -0.64 -5.68
CA MET A 92 -13.15 -0.91 -5.75
C MET A 92 -13.84 -0.03 -6.81
N GLY A 93 -13.28 1.13 -7.10
CA GLY A 93 -13.79 2.06 -8.11
C GLY A 93 -15.15 2.67 -7.75
N GLY A 94 -15.68 3.49 -8.65
CA GLY A 94 -16.94 4.20 -8.46
C GLY A 94 -16.80 5.50 -7.64
N VAL A 95 -17.73 6.44 -7.90
CA VAL A 95 -17.70 7.80 -7.32
C VAL A 95 -17.70 7.80 -5.79
N PRO A 96 -18.55 7.02 -5.08
CA PRO A 96 -18.59 7.05 -3.62
C PRO A 96 -17.27 6.57 -2.97
N ASN A 97 -16.63 5.55 -3.56
CA ASN A 97 -15.37 5.04 -3.08
C ASN A 97 -14.21 5.99 -3.41
N GLY A 98 -14.25 6.64 -4.57
CA GLY A 98 -13.30 7.70 -4.92
C GLY A 98 -13.32 8.86 -3.91
N ALA A 99 -14.50 9.38 -3.57
CA ALA A 99 -14.63 10.42 -2.55
C ALA A 99 -14.12 9.97 -1.17
N SER A 100 -14.42 8.72 -0.78
CA SER A 100 -13.93 8.14 0.47
C SER A 100 -12.41 7.95 0.47
N ALA A 101 -11.82 7.56 -0.67
CA ALA A 101 -10.39 7.43 -0.84
C ALA A 101 -9.71 8.79 -0.70
N LEU A 102 -10.23 9.83 -1.36
CA LEU A 102 -9.70 11.19 -1.23
C LEU A 102 -9.70 11.65 0.23
N LYS A 103 -10.80 11.42 0.96
CA LYS A 103 -10.89 11.75 2.38
C LYS A 103 -9.79 11.05 3.20
N ALA A 104 -9.55 9.77 2.95
CA ALA A 104 -8.49 9.03 3.63
C ALA A 104 -7.08 9.52 3.27
N ILE A 105 -6.83 9.87 2.00
CA ILE A 105 -5.56 10.44 1.54
C ILE A 105 -5.30 11.80 2.18
N SER A 106 -6.31 12.67 2.21
CA SER A 106 -6.22 13.97 2.87
C SER A 106 -5.91 13.84 4.36
N ALA A 107 -6.62 12.95 5.07
CA ALA A 107 -6.33 12.69 6.48
C ALA A 107 -4.89 12.16 6.69
N ALA A 108 -4.43 11.23 5.85
CA ALA A 108 -3.05 10.75 5.91
C ALA A 108 -2.03 11.87 5.68
N SER A 109 -2.34 12.81 4.78
CA SER A 109 -1.48 13.95 4.46
C SER A 109 -1.38 14.97 5.59
N GLU A 110 -2.43 15.10 6.40
CA GLU A 110 -2.47 15.97 7.59
C GLU A 110 -1.61 15.40 8.73
N ILE A 111 -1.58 14.07 8.89
CA ILE A 111 -0.69 13.41 9.86
C ILE A 111 0.77 13.59 9.42
N LYS A 112 1.09 13.19 8.19
CA LYS A 112 2.44 13.31 7.63
C LYS A 112 2.45 13.25 6.12
N TRP A 113 2.98 14.30 5.49
CA TRP A 113 3.20 14.30 4.05
C TRP A 113 4.37 13.39 3.63
N SER A 114 4.09 12.13 3.32
CA SER A 114 5.07 11.14 2.86
C SER A 114 5.06 10.96 1.33
N PRO A 115 6.09 10.35 0.74
CA PRO A 115 6.06 9.98 -0.68
C PRO A 115 4.91 9.02 -1.05
N GLU A 116 4.42 8.24 -0.09
CA GLU A 116 3.27 7.35 -0.26
C GLU A 116 1.95 8.13 -0.36
N VAL A 117 1.85 9.28 0.31
CA VAL A 117 0.75 10.23 0.11
C VAL A 117 0.78 10.76 -1.34
N ASP A 118 1.96 11.12 -1.85
CA ASP A 118 2.11 11.55 -3.25
C ASP A 118 1.66 10.45 -4.25
N LEU A 119 1.99 9.18 -3.98
CA LEU A 119 1.50 8.05 -4.80
C LEU A 119 -0.01 7.89 -4.73
N ALA A 120 -0.60 8.00 -3.54
CA ALA A 120 -2.04 7.83 -3.38
C ALA A 120 -2.82 8.96 -4.07
N PHE A 121 -2.35 10.21 -3.98
CA PHE A 121 -2.90 11.31 -4.79
C PHE A 121 -2.72 11.06 -6.30
N ALA A 122 -1.58 10.53 -6.73
CA ALA A 122 -1.35 10.20 -8.13
C ALA A 122 -2.37 9.17 -8.65
N GLU A 123 -2.59 8.09 -7.90
CA GLU A 123 -3.58 7.06 -8.22
C GLU A 123 -4.99 7.63 -8.24
N TYR A 124 -5.35 8.50 -7.29
CA TYR A 124 -6.65 9.19 -7.27
C TYR A 124 -6.85 10.06 -8.52
N HIS A 125 -5.85 10.87 -8.88
CA HIS A 125 -5.92 11.72 -10.07
C HIS A 125 -6.02 10.91 -11.37
N GLU A 126 -5.30 9.79 -11.47
CA GLU A 126 -5.32 8.90 -12.63
C GLU A 126 -6.65 8.14 -12.76
N SER A 127 -7.14 7.58 -11.66
CA SER A 127 -8.26 6.63 -11.69
C SER A 127 -9.63 7.30 -11.57
N VAL A 128 -9.76 8.33 -10.72
CA VAL A 128 -11.03 8.99 -10.38
C VAL A 128 -11.21 10.27 -11.17
N ASN A 129 -10.33 11.26 -10.99
CA ASN A 129 -10.49 12.58 -11.61
C ASN A 129 -10.15 12.58 -13.12
N LYS A 130 -9.40 11.59 -13.60
CA LYS A 130 -8.79 11.57 -14.94
C LYS A 130 -7.92 12.80 -15.23
N ASP A 131 -7.40 13.44 -14.19
CA ASP A 131 -6.42 14.52 -14.31
C ASP A 131 -5.02 13.92 -14.40
N TYR A 132 -4.69 13.47 -15.61
CA TYR A 132 -3.42 12.82 -15.89
C TYR A 132 -2.20 13.75 -15.69
N HIS A 133 -2.37 15.07 -15.81
CA HIS A 133 -1.29 16.02 -15.57
C HIS A 133 -0.95 16.06 -14.07
N ALA A 134 -1.97 16.21 -13.21
CA ALA A 134 -1.79 16.13 -11.76
C ALA A 134 -1.27 14.75 -11.31
N ALA A 135 -1.73 13.67 -11.95
CA ALA A 135 -1.24 12.32 -11.69
C ALA A 135 0.26 12.18 -11.98
N VAL A 136 0.73 12.61 -13.16
CA VAL A 136 2.16 12.59 -13.52
C VAL A 136 2.99 13.43 -12.54
N GLY A 137 2.54 14.65 -12.22
CA GLY A 137 3.24 15.50 -11.26
C GLY A 137 3.41 14.83 -9.90
N SER A 138 2.35 14.17 -9.41
CA SER A 138 2.36 13.47 -8.12
C SER A 138 3.24 12.22 -8.14
N TYR A 139 3.18 11.42 -9.21
CA TYR A 139 4.07 10.28 -9.41
C TYR A 139 5.55 10.68 -9.45
N LEU A 140 5.89 11.77 -10.14
CA LEU A 140 7.26 12.27 -10.21
C LEU A 140 7.73 12.79 -8.85
N ARG A 141 6.89 13.51 -8.08
CA ARG A 141 7.23 13.90 -6.70
C ARG A 141 7.54 12.70 -5.82
N ALA A 142 6.71 11.66 -5.88
CA ALA A 142 6.96 10.41 -5.15
C ALA A 142 8.31 9.77 -5.55
N ALA A 143 8.58 9.70 -6.85
CA ALA A 143 9.82 9.15 -7.40
C ALA A 143 11.06 9.92 -6.94
N LEU A 144 11.02 11.25 -7.01
CA LEU A 144 12.12 12.13 -6.56
C LEU A 144 12.39 12.01 -5.06
N ARG A 145 11.39 11.64 -4.27
CA ARG A 145 11.51 11.39 -2.83
C ARG A 145 11.82 9.92 -2.50
N GLY A 146 12.22 9.12 -3.49
CA GLY A 146 12.73 7.76 -3.30
C GLY A 146 11.69 6.64 -3.46
N ARG A 147 10.44 6.93 -3.81
CA ARG A 147 9.43 5.89 -4.12
C ARG A 147 9.43 5.58 -5.60
N PHE A 148 10.21 4.57 -5.96
CA PHE A 148 10.45 4.17 -7.35
C PHE A 148 9.20 3.75 -8.14
N SER A 149 8.15 3.29 -7.45
CA SER A 149 6.81 3.08 -8.04
C SER A 149 6.29 4.32 -8.77
N GLY A 150 6.70 5.52 -8.35
CA GLY A 150 6.39 6.78 -9.02
C GLY A 150 6.87 6.84 -10.47
N PHE A 151 8.06 6.31 -10.80
CA PHE A 151 8.53 6.27 -12.19
C PHE A 151 7.64 5.39 -13.07
N PHE A 152 7.18 4.25 -12.55
CA PHE A 152 6.28 3.36 -13.27
C PHE A 152 4.92 4.01 -13.52
N GLY A 153 4.34 4.66 -12.50
CA GLY A 153 3.08 5.38 -12.62
C GLY A 153 3.17 6.52 -13.63
N ALA A 154 4.22 7.36 -13.55
CA ALA A 154 4.44 8.47 -14.48
C ALA A 154 4.60 7.97 -15.93
N SER A 155 5.44 6.96 -16.16
CA SER A 155 5.62 6.37 -17.50
C SER A 155 4.31 5.79 -18.04
N ARG A 156 3.54 5.06 -17.21
CA ARG A 156 2.23 4.52 -17.58
C ARG A 156 1.26 5.61 -18.02
N VAL A 157 1.08 6.65 -17.20
CA VAL A 157 0.15 7.75 -17.51
C VAL A 157 0.59 8.51 -18.77
N MET A 158 1.89 8.74 -18.96
CA MET A 158 2.39 9.38 -20.19
C MET A 158 2.11 8.57 -21.45
N ARG A 159 2.17 7.22 -21.39
CA ARG A 159 1.77 6.36 -22.52
C ARG A 159 0.28 6.46 -22.80
N VAL A 160 -0.56 6.49 -21.76
CA VAL A 160 -2.02 6.68 -21.91
C VAL A 160 -2.34 8.01 -22.61
N GLN A 161 -1.56 9.06 -22.36
CA GLN A 161 -1.68 10.35 -23.04
C GLN A 161 -1.04 10.40 -24.45
N GLY A 162 -0.44 9.32 -24.94
CA GLY A 162 0.25 9.29 -26.24
C GLY A 162 1.64 9.93 -26.24
N HIS A 163 2.18 10.32 -25.08
CA HIS A 163 3.53 10.88 -24.94
C HIS A 163 4.61 9.79 -24.87
N VAL A 164 4.69 8.93 -25.89
CA VAL A 164 5.56 7.74 -25.91
C VAL A 164 7.04 8.08 -25.71
N VAL A 165 7.53 9.18 -26.31
CA VAL A 165 8.93 9.61 -26.17
C VAL A 165 9.26 10.00 -24.72
N ARG A 166 8.36 10.73 -24.06
CA ARG A 166 8.56 11.13 -22.65
C ARG A 166 8.50 9.91 -21.72
N ALA A 167 7.59 8.96 -21.99
CA ALA A 167 7.54 7.71 -21.24
C ALA A 167 8.84 6.90 -21.40
N ALA A 168 9.36 6.78 -22.62
CA ALA A 168 10.64 6.11 -22.89
C ALA A 168 11.81 6.77 -22.16
N PHE A 169 11.86 8.11 -22.13
CA PHE A 169 12.86 8.83 -21.35
C PHE A 169 12.78 8.50 -19.85
N ILE A 170 11.58 8.47 -19.27
CA ILE A 170 11.38 8.05 -17.87
C ILE A 170 11.88 6.63 -17.65
N ASP A 171 11.59 5.70 -18.56
CA ASP A 171 12.08 4.32 -18.46
C ASP A 171 13.61 4.23 -18.52
N VAL A 172 14.26 5.05 -19.37
CA VAL A 172 15.72 5.12 -19.44
C VAL A 172 16.31 5.63 -18.13
N VAL A 173 15.79 6.75 -17.61
CA VAL A 173 16.20 7.30 -16.30
C VAL A 173 16.04 6.25 -15.21
N ARG A 174 14.91 5.53 -15.21
CA ARG A 174 14.62 4.44 -14.28
C ARG A 174 15.67 3.32 -14.34
N VAL A 175 16.03 2.86 -15.54
CA VAL A 175 17.03 1.79 -15.74
C VAL A 175 18.42 2.25 -15.30
N MET A 176 18.80 3.50 -15.60
CA MET A 176 20.08 4.05 -15.18
C MET A 176 20.20 4.19 -13.66
N LEU A 177 19.11 4.57 -12.98
CA LEU A 177 19.08 4.70 -11.52
C LEU A 177 18.92 3.37 -10.77
N GLY A 178 18.39 2.33 -11.43
CA GLY A 178 18.15 1.01 -10.84
C GLY A 178 19.35 0.40 -10.09
N PRO A 179 20.55 0.33 -10.71
CA PRO A 179 21.75 -0.19 -10.05
C PRO A 179 22.16 0.58 -8.78
N PHE A 180 22.06 1.91 -8.79
CA PHE A 180 22.38 2.74 -7.63
C PHE A 180 21.41 2.50 -6.47
N ILE A 181 20.13 2.30 -6.79
CA ILE A 181 19.09 1.99 -5.81
C ILE A 181 19.31 0.60 -5.22
N PHE A 182 19.62 -0.41 -6.03
CA PHE A 182 19.93 -1.76 -5.55
C PHE A 182 21.13 -1.74 -4.59
N LEU A 183 22.16 -0.95 -4.90
CA LEU A 183 23.31 -0.74 -4.01
C LEU A 183 22.92 -0.06 -2.69
N LEU A 184 22.02 0.93 -2.70
CA LEU A 184 21.54 1.62 -1.49
C LEU A 184 20.67 0.71 -0.60
N ILE A 185 19.75 -0.05 -1.20
CA ILE A 185 18.89 -1.01 -0.49
C ILE A 185 19.75 -2.14 0.10
N GLY A 186 20.70 -2.68 -0.67
CA GLY A 186 21.64 -3.69 -0.21
C GLY A 186 22.60 -3.22 0.88
N ARG A 187 22.79 -1.89 1.04
CA ARG A 187 23.58 -1.30 2.14
C ARG A 187 22.76 -1.13 3.41
N ASN A 188 21.50 -0.72 3.31
CA ASN A 188 20.61 -0.58 4.46
C ASN A 188 20.17 -1.93 5.03
N ALA A 189 19.94 -2.95 4.18
CA ALA A 189 19.65 -4.31 4.63
C ALA A 189 20.80 -4.91 5.47
N ARG A 190 22.06 -4.56 5.17
CA ARG A 190 23.23 -4.99 5.95
C ARG A 190 23.39 -4.29 7.29
N ARG A 191 22.89 -3.05 7.44
CA ARG A 191 22.94 -2.30 8.72
C ARG A 191 21.88 -2.78 9.71
N SER A 192 20.71 -3.18 9.22
CA SER A 192 19.63 -3.72 10.07
C SER A 192 19.89 -5.14 10.58
N PHE A 193 20.90 -5.84 10.08
CA PHE A 193 21.27 -7.19 10.54
C PHE A 193 22.27 -7.19 11.71
N TRP A 194 22.80 -6.01 12.08
CA TRP A 194 23.81 -5.81 13.12
C TRP A 194 23.43 -4.74 14.16
N SER A 195 22.13 -4.45 14.29
CA SER A 195 21.54 -3.63 15.35
C SER A 195 20.34 -4.35 15.95
#